data_AF-A0A7X5LJX1-F1
#
_entry.id   AF-A0A7X5LJX1-F1
#
_cell.length_a   1.000
_cell.length_b   1.000
_cell.length_c   1.000
_cell.angle_alpha   90.00
_cell.angle_beta   90.00
_cell.angle_gamma   90.00
#
_symmetry.space_group_name_H-M   'P 1'
#
loop_
_entity.id
_entity.type
_entity.pdbx_description
1 polymer ?
#
loop_
_entity_poly.entity_id
_entity_poly.type
_entity_poly.pdbx_seq_one_letter_code
_entity_poly.pdbx_strand_id
1 'polypeptide(L)'
;MTPAYFPILKAKDAEFKALSEAKDIVKKTMIPLFDIPKFNPELKRYQGSPHPKATFLDELSVAIKDVWSSMPLMFDSYHWQTPGDRTETGEHHLSYLYESLKSNGLNPIPVIGYDRWDDEEYRAGLKTITGSHTGLVCLRLDRYAFDDANDPEYLKE
;
A
#
# COMPACT_ATOMS: atom_id res chain seq x y z
N MET A 1 10.55 -17.58 -18.21
CA MET A 1 10.20 -16.51 -17.26
C MET A 1 11.04 -16.75 -16.01
N THR A 2 11.94 -15.84 -15.64
CA THR A 2 12.72 -15.99 -14.40
C THR A 2 11.75 -15.84 -13.22
N PRO A 3 11.72 -16.73 -12.23
CA PRO A 3 10.80 -16.59 -11.10
C PRO A 3 11.09 -15.28 -10.37
N ALA A 4 10.10 -14.38 -10.35
CA ALA A 4 10.13 -13.17 -9.55
C ALA A 4 9.62 -13.53 -8.14
N TYR A 5 10.41 -13.21 -7.12
CA TYR A 5 10.00 -13.40 -5.72
C TYR A 5 9.13 -12.22 -5.28
N PHE A 6 8.01 -12.50 -4.60
CA PHE A 6 7.06 -11.48 -4.15
C PHE A 6 6.85 -11.58 -2.63
N PRO A 7 7.82 -11.14 -1.80
CA PRO A 7 7.67 -11.22 -0.36
C PRO A 7 6.59 -10.28 0.14
N ILE A 8 5.78 -10.75 1.09
CA ILE A 8 4.86 -9.91 1.86
C ILE A 8 5.59 -9.48 3.13
N LEU A 9 5.96 -8.21 3.20
CA LEU A 9 6.75 -7.61 4.27
C LEU A 9 5.86 -6.69 5.09
N LYS A 10 5.80 -6.90 6.40
CA LYS A 10 5.16 -5.93 7.30
C LYS A 10 6.00 -4.66 7.27
N ALA A 11 5.41 -3.50 6.99
CA ALA A 11 6.15 -2.24 6.95
C ALA A 11 6.50 -1.77 8.38
N LYS A 12 7.47 -2.46 8.99
CA LYS A 12 7.94 -2.34 10.37
C LYS A 12 9.45 -2.53 10.44
N ASP A 13 10.04 -2.06 11.53
CA ASP A 13 11.50 -1.97 11.74
C ASP A 13 12.26 -3.27 11.45
N ALA A 14 11.72 -4.43 11.83
CA ALA A 14 12.38 -5.72 11.61
C ALA A 14 12.55 -6.04 10.11
N GLU A 15 11.51 -5.80 9.30
CA GLU A 15 11.56 -6.05 7.86
C GLU A 15 12.40 -4.99 7.14
N PHE A 16 12.33 -3.73 7.59
CA PHE A 16 13.21 -2.68 7.08
C PHE A 16 14.68 -2.97 7.35
N LYS A 17 15.02 -3.47 8.54
CA LYS A 17 16.38 -3.91 8.86
C LYS A 17 16.81 -5.10 7.99
N ALA A 18 15.94 -6.09 7.82
CA ALA A 18 16.25 -7.23 6.96
C ALA A 18 16.50 -6.78 5.50
N LEU A 19 15.71 -5.85 4.99
CA LEU A 19 15.92 -5.27 3.66
C LEU A 19 17.18 -4.40 3.59
N SER A 20 17.51 -3.60 4.59
CA SER A 20 18.72 -2.77 4.57
C SER A 20 20.00 -3.61 4.54
N GLU A 21 19.99 -4.78 5.17
CA GLU A 21 21.10 -5.75 5.17
C GLU A 21 21.10 -6.67 3.93
N ALA A 22 20.01 -6.70 3.15
CA ALA A 22 19.93 -7.52 1.95
C ALA A 22 20.85 -6.98 0.83
N LYS A 23 21.59 -7.89 0.19
CA LYS A 23 22.45 -7.56 -0.96
C LYS A 23 21.60 -7.05 -2.13
N ASP A 24 22.11 -6.07 -2.86
CA ASP A 24 21.42 -5.49 -4.03
C ASP A 24 21.01 -6.53 -5.08
N ILE A 25 21.83 -7.57 -5.27
CA ILE A 25 21.52 -8.65 -6.21
C ILE A 25 20.22 -9.39 -5.84
N VAL A 26 19.93 -9.53 -4.55
CA VAL A 26 18.72 -10.17 -4.03
C VAL A 26 17.52 -9.23 -4.19
N LYS A 27 17.70 -7.93 -3.91
CA LYS A 27 16.66 -6.90 -4.13
C LYS A 27 16.22 -6.83 -5.59
N LYS A 28 17.15 -6.98 -6.54
CA LYS A 28 16.85 -6.96 -7.98
C LYS A 28 16.04 -8.17 -8.48
N THR A 29 15.94 -9.24 -7.68
CA THR A 29 15.17 -10.45 -8.03
C THR A 29 13.77 -10.51 -7.44
N MET A 30 13.33 -9.44 -6.75
CA MET A 30 12.04 -9.42 -6.06
C MET A 30 11.24 -8.14 -6.30
N ILE A 31 9.92 -8.25 -6.09
CA ILE A 31 8.99 -7.12 -6.00
C ILE A 31 8.25 -7.29 -4.66
N PRO A 32 8.66 -6.58 -3.60
CA PRO A 32 8.06 -6.73 -2.28
C PRO A 32 6.67 -6.11 -2.25
N LEU A 33 5.78 -6.70 -1.45
CA LEU A 33 4.53 -6.09 -1.01
C LEU A 33 4.70 -5.62 0.42
N PHE A 34 4.61 -4.32 0.64
CA PHE A 34 4.60 -3.72 1.98
C PHE A 34 3.18 -3.72 2.54
N ASP A 35 2.95 -4.55 3.56
CA ASP A 35 1.71 -4.59 4.35
C ASP A 35 1.74 -3.42 5.34
N ILE A 36 0.92 -2.40 5.06
CA ILE A 36 0.93 -1.10 5.73
C ILE A 36 0.21 -1.23 7.07
N PRO A 37 0.89 -0.97 8.21
CA PRO A 37 0.25 -1.11 9.51
C PRO A 37 -0.83 -0.06 9.71
N LYS A 38 -1.83 -0.40 10.52
CA LYS A 38 -2.84 0.55 11.00
C LYS A 38 -2.17 1.69 11.77
N PHE A 39 -2.60 2.92 11.52
CA PHE A 39 -2.20 4.06 12.32
C PHE A 39 -2.65 3.91 13.78
N ASN A 40 -1.75 4.20 14.73
CA ASN A 40 -2.02 4.17 16.16
C ASN A 40 -1.89 5.58 16.75
N PRO A 41 -3.01 6.27 17.09
CA PRO A 41 -2.98 7.61 17.66
C PRO A 41 -2.36 7.69 19.05
N GLU A 42 -2.29 6.57 19.78
CA GLU A 42 -1.74 6.53 21.15
C GLU A 42 -0.20 6.58 21.18
N LEU A 43 0.46 6.48 20.03
CA LEU A 43 1.92 6.58 19.96
C LEU A 43 2.37 8.00 20.30
N LYS A 44 3.22 8.12 21.35
CA LYS A 44 3.75 9.39 21.85
C LYS A 44 4.30 10.33 20.77
N ARG A 45 4.92 9.78 19.72
CA ARG A 45 5.49 10.59 18.61
C ARG A 45 4.44 11.35 17.78
N TYR A 46 3.19 10.90 17.81
CA TYR A 46 2.08 11.53 17.08
C TYR A 46 1.17 12.37 17.98
N GLN A 47 1.36 12.30 19.30
CA GLN A 47 0.61 13.12 20.25
C GLN A 47 0.96 14.60 20.05
N GLY A 48 -0.06 15.43 19.83
CA GLY A 48 0.10 16.86 19.59
C GLY A 48 0.52 17.25 18.17
N SER A 49 0.70 16.28 17.26
CA SER A 49 0.85 16.60 15.83
C SER A 49 -0.49 17.12 15.28
N PRO A 50 -0.50 18.19 14.46
CA PRO A 50 -1.70 18.66 13.78
C PRO A 50 -2.14 17.71 12.65
N HIS A 51 -1.23 16.89 12.13
CA HIS A 51 -1.46 16.00 10.98
C HIS A 51 -0.88 14.60 11.23
N PRO A 52 -1.32 13.87 12.28
CA PRO A 52 -0.64 12.66 12.72
C PRO A 52 -0.73 11.49 11.73
N LYS A 53 -1.83 11.31 10.99
CA LYS A 53 -1.92 10.27 9.95
C LYS A 53 -1.05 10.59 8.74
N ALA A 54 -1.10 11.84 8.27
CA ALA A 54 -0.25 12.31 7.18
C ALA A 54 1.24 12.11 7.54
N THR A 55 1.63 12.54 8.76
CA THR A 55 2.99 12.35 9.29
C THR A 55 3.38 10.87 9.32
N PHE A 56 2.50 9.99 9.80
CA PHE A 56 2.74 8.55 9.83
C PHE A 56 2.99 7.97 8.42
N LEU A 57 2.16 8.35 7.44
CA LEU A 57 2.29 7.84 6.06
C LEU A 57 3.56 8.36 5.38
N ASP A 58 3.94 9.62 5.63
CA ASP A 58 5.17 10.22 5.12
C ASP A 58 6.42 9.57 5.73
N GLU A 59 6.44 9.39 7.06
CA GLU A 59 7.53 8.67 7.74
C GLU A 59 7.68 7.24 7.19
N LEU A 60 6.56 6.56 6.92
CA LEU A 60 6.58 5.22 6.35
C LEU A 60 7.11 5.20 4.92
N SER A 61 6.69 6.17 4.10
CA SER A 61 7.17 6.35 2.73
C SER A 61 8.68 6.60 2.67
N VAL A 62 9.19 7.44 3.57
CA VAL A 62 10.64 7.68 3.72
C VAL A 62 11.36 6.41 4.17
N ALA A 63 10.83 5.69 5.18
CA ALA A 63 11.44 4.44 5.65
C ALA A 63 11.52 3.38 4.53
N ILE A 64 10.50 3.27 3.68
CA ILE A 64 10.50 2.38 2.51
C ILE A 64 11.59 2.82 1.51
N LYS A 65 11.66 4.12 1.20
CA LYS A 65 12.67 4.68 0.30
C LYS A 65 14.10 4.41 0.76
N ASP A 66 14.35 4.51 2.07
CA ASP A 66 15.69 4.31 2.63
C ASP A 66 16.18 2.85 2.48
N VAL A 67 15.27 1.89 2.33
CA VAL A 67 15.61 0.46 2.16
C VAL A 67 15.39 -0.08 0.75
N TRP A 68 14.69 0.68 -0.11
CA TRP A 68 14.25 0.28 -1.45
C TRP A 68 14.33 1.44 -2.45
N SER A 69 15.08 1.32 -3.53
CA SER A 69 15.50 2.52 -4.29
C SER A 69 15.24 2.56 -5.80
N SER A 70 14.71 1.52 -6.46
CA SER A 70 14.41 1.64 -7.91
C SER A 70 13.48 0.60 -8.53
N MET A 71 13.32 -0.56 -7.92
CA MET A 71 12.45 -1.61 -8.46
C MET A 71 11.00 -1.31 -8.08
N PRO A 72 10.00 -1.77 -8.87
CA PRO A 72 8.62 -1.71 -8.45
C PRO A 72 8.43 -2.33 -7.07
N LEU A 73 7.52 -1.77 -6.28
CA LEU A 73 7.07 -2.31 -5.01
C LEU A 73 5.55 -2.29 -4.97
N MET A 74 4.95 -3.23 -4.28
CA MET A 74 3.52 -3.22 -3.97
C MET A 74 3.30 -2.64 -2.58
N PHE A 75 2.14 -2.05 -2.34
CA PHE A 75 1.71 -1.62 -1.02
C PHE A 75 0.23 -1.93 -0.81
N ASP A 76 -0.11 -2.46 0.37
CA ASP A 76 -1.48 -2.84 0.74
C ASP A 76 -1.85 -2.19 2.07
N SER A 77 -2.93 -1.41 2.09
CA SER A 77 -3.49 -0.80 3.30
C SER A 77 -4.60 -1.63 3.92
N TYR A 78 -4.59 -2.97 3.76
CA TYR A 78 -5.57 -3.90 4.32
C TYR A 78 -6.01 -3.60 5.77
N HIS A 79 -5.11 -3.10 6.63
CA HIS A 79 -5.40 -2.81 8.04
C HIS A 79 -6.13 -1.47 8.27
N TRP A 80 -6.32 -0.66 7.23
CA TRP A 80 -7.05 0.61 7.23
C TRP A 80 -8.49 0.39 6.74
N GLN A 81 -9.26 -0.37 7.50
CA GLN A 81 -10.60 -0.84 7.11
C GLN A 81 -11.75 0.10 7.49
N THR A 82 -11.47 1.22 8.14
CA THR A 82 -12.52 2.19 8.48
C THR A 82 -12.92 2.92 7.20
N PRO A 83 -14.19 2.82 6.75
CA PRO A 83 -14.62 3.51 5.54
C PRO A 83 -14.44 5.02 5.68
N GLY A 84 -13.96 5.67 4.62
CA GLY A 84 -13.69 7.10 4.62
C GLY A 84 -12.52 7.53 5.52
N ASP A 85 -11.64 6.60 5.94
CA ASP A 85 -10.45 6.96 6.71
C ASP A 85 -9.50 7.84 5.89
N ARG A 86 -9.55 9.13 6.20
CA ARG A 86 -8.81 10.21 5.54
C ARG A 86 -7.71 10.74 6.45
N THR A 87 -6.68 11.26 5.81
CA THR A 87 -5.67 12.10 6.43
C THR A 87 -6.30 13.42 6.88
N GLU A 88 -5.58 14.16 7.71
CA GLU A 88 -6.06 15.45 8.24
C GLU A 88 -6.18 16.53 7.16
N THR A 89 -5.53 16.34 6.00
CA THR A 89 -5.64 17.21 4.82
C THR A 89 -6.85 16.87 3.94
N GLY A 90 -7.56 15.77 4.25
CA GLY A 90 -8.81 15.36 3.62
C GLY A 90 -8.63 14.31 2.53
N GLU A 91 -7.41 14.00 2.08
CA GLU A 91 -7.18 12.90 1.15
C GLU A 91 -7.43 11.53 1.79
N HIS A 92 -7.93 10.60 0.98
CA HIS A 92 -8.01 9.20 1.35
C HIS A 92 -6.60 8.64 1.60
N HIS A 93 -6.42 7.82 2.64
CA HIS A 93 -5.09 7.35 3.06
C HIS A 93 -4.32 6.62 1.94
N LEU A 94 -5.02 5.84 1.10
CA LEU A 94 -4.43 5.14 -0.06
C LEU A 94 -3.82 6.11 -1.08
N SER A 95 -4.58 7.12 -1.50
CA SER A 95 -4.10 8.09 -2.49
C SER A 95 -2.97 8.95 -1.90
N TYR A 96 -3.07 9.31 -0.62
CA TYR A 96 -2.02 10.04 0.07
C TYR A 96 -0.70 9.26 0.11
N LEU A 97 -0.73 8.00 0.54
CA LEU A 97 0.47 7.16 0.60
C LEU A 97 1.05 6.92 -0.80
N TYR A 98 0.21 6.69 -1.82
CA TYR A 98 0.67 6.55 -3.19
C TYR A 98 1.47 7.78 -3.66
N GLU A 99 0.92 8.98 -3.47
CA GLU A 99 1.59 10.23 -3.87
C GLU A 99 2.86 10.49 -3.04
N SER A 100 2.86 10.17 -1.74
CA SER A 100 4.05 10.26 -0.89
C SER A 100 5.16 9.32 -1.39
N LEU A 101 4.83 8.07 -1.74
CA LEU A 101 5.80 7.10 -2.31
C LEU A 101 6.35 7.60 -3.65
N LYS A 102 5.48 8.10 -4.54
CA LYS A 102 5.87 8.68 -5.83
C LYS A 102 6.80 9.89 -5.65
N SER A 103 6.47 10.78 -4.73
CA SER A 103 7.25 11.98 -4.43
C SER A 103 8.63 11.65 -3.86
N ASN A 104 8.76 10.52 -3.17
CA ASN A 104 10.04 9.97 -2.72
C ASN A 104 10.85 9.24 -3.81
N GLY A 105 10.37 9.24 -5.06
CA GLY A 105 11.06 8.65 -6.22
C GLY A 105 10.82 7.15 -6.40
N LEU A 106 9.84 6.57 -5.70
CA LEU A 106 9.52 5.15 -5.79
C LEU A 106 8.58 4.85 -6.96
N ASN A 107 8.50 3.56 -7.30
CA ASN A 107 7.58 3.03 -8.32
C ASN A 107 6.52 2.10 -7.66
N PRO A 108 5.50 2.67 -6.99
CA PRO A 108 4.48 1.90 -6.30
C PRO A 108 3.46 1.27 -7.26
N ILE A 109 3.13 0.01 -6.99
CA ILE A 109 2.04 -0.79 -7.56
C ILE A 109 0.94 -0.84 -6.50
N PRO A 110 -0.22 -0.20 -6.72
CA PRO A 110 -1.31 -0.26 -5.74
C PRO A 110 -1.90 -1.66 -5.66
N VAL A 111 -2.16 -2.12 -4.44
CA VAL A 111 -2.93 -3.35 -4.19
C VAL A 111 -4.40 -2.99 -4.02
N ILE A 112 -5.24 -3.59 -4.86
CA ILE A 112 -6.69 -3.46 -4.87
C ILE A 112 -7.27 -4.68 -4.15
N GLY A 113 -7.93 -4.46 -3.01
CA GLY A 113 -8.59 -5.50 -2.23
C GLY A 113 -9.99 -5.75 -2.73
N TYR A 114 -10.26 -6.96 -3.21
CA TYR A 114 -11.59 -7.41 -3.60
C TYR A 114 -12.57 -7.32 -2.41
N ASP A 115 -12.09 -7.68 -1.22
CA ASP A 115 -12.83 -7.64 0.05
C ASP A 115 -13.31 -6.24 0.48
N ARG A 116 -12.83 -5.19 -0.19
CA ARG A 116 -13.18 -3.78 0.09
C ARG A 116 -13.84 -3.09 -1.10
N TRP A 117 -14.19 -3.83 -2.15
CA TRP A 117 -14.71 -3.22 -3.38
C TRP A 117 -16.04 -2.48 -3.19
N ASP A 118 -16.89 -2.96 -2.27
CA ASP A 118 -18.19 -2.34 -1.96
C ASP A 118 -18.06 -1.00 -1.22
N ASP A 119 -16.88 -0.65 -0.69
CA ASP A 119 -16.64 0.65 -0.05
C ASP A 119 -16.47 1.75 -1.13
N GLU A 120 -17.45 2.65 -1.21
CA GLU A 120 -17.44 3.79 -2.13
C GLU A 120 -16.25 4.74 -1.93
N GLU A 121 -15.85 4.96 -0.67
CA GLU A 121 -14.73 5.84 -0.33
C GLU A 121 -13.40 5.19 -0.73
N TYR A 122 -13.28 3.88 -0.54
CA TYR A 122 -12.16 3.09 -1.03
C TYR A 122 -12.02 3.18 -2.55
N ARG A 123 -13.13 2.96 -3.28
CA ARG A 123 -13.17 3.10 -4.75
C ARG A 123 -12.83 4.53 -5.20
N ALA A 124 -13.29 5.55 -4.48
CA ALA A 124 -12.93 6.94 -4.76
C ALA A 124 -11.43 7.19 -4.59
N GLY A 125 -10.82 6.68 -3.51
CA GLY A 125 -9.38 6.75 -3.28
C GLY A 125 -8.56 6.04 -4.37
N LEU A 126 -9.01 4.87 -4.81
CA LEU A 126 -8.41 4.15 -5.94
C LEU A 126 -8.54 4.91 -7.27
N LYS A 127 -9.70 5.53 -7.55
CA LYS A 127 -9.91 6.34 -8.76
C LYS A 127 -8.88 7.47 -8.86
N THR A 128 -8.58 8.15 -7.75
CA THR A 128 -7.53 9.18 -7.67
C THR A 128 -6.18 8.62 -8.10
N ILE A 129 -5.80 7.42 -7.62
CA ILE A 129 -4.55 6.75 -8.01
C ILE A 129 -4.57 6.40 -9.51
N THR A 130 -5.64 5.75 -9.98
CA THR A 130 -5.73 5.29 -11.39
C THR A 130 -5.79 6.44 -12.40
N GLY A 131 -6.15 7.65 -11.97
CA GLY A 131 -6.12 8.84 -12.83
C GLY A 131 -4.71 9.24 -13.27
N SER A 132 -3.68 8.90 -12.49
CA SER A 132 -2.27 9.20 -12.79
C SER A 132 -1.41 7.94 -12.99
N HIS A 133 -1.84 6.79 -12.45
CA HIS A 133 -1.12 5.53 -12.54
C HIS A 133 -1.34 4.82 -13.88
N THR A 134 -0.26 4.59 -14.63
CA THR A 134 -0.27 3.86 -15.91
C THR A 134 0.42 2.49 -15.85
N GLY A 135 0.82 2.06 -14.65
CA GLY A 135 1.57 0.84 -14.41
C GLY A 135 0.70 -0.39 -14.13
N LEU A 136 1.32 -1.37 -13.47
CA LEU A 136 0.65 -2.58 -13.01
C LEU A 136 -0.16 -2.28 -11.74
N VAL A 137 -1.25 -3.04 -11.56
CA VAL A 137 -1.99 -3.12 -10.30
C VAL A 137 -1.92 -4.56 -9.77
N CYS A 138 -1.98 -4.74 -8.47
CA CYS A 138 -2.09 -6.05 -7.83
C CYS A 138 -3.51 -6.24 -7.31
N LEU A 139 -4.15 -7.37 -7.60
CA LEU A 139 -5.46 -7.71 -7.05
C LEU A 139 -5.26 -8.66 -5.87
N ARG A 140 -5.76 -8.26 -4.69
CA ARG A 140 -5.86 -9.11 -3.51
C ARG A 140 -7.24 -9.76 -3.51
N LEU A 141 -7.24 -11.07 -3.72
CA LEU A 141 -8.43 -11.90 -3.63
C LEU A 141 -8.55 -12.46 -2.22
N ASP A 142 -9.77 -12.46 -1.68
CA ASP A 142 -10.09 -13.22 -0.49
C ASP A 142 -10.58 -14.62 -0.88
N ARG A 143 -11.02 -15.40 0.11
CA ARG A 143 -11.50 -16.77 -0.14
C ARG A 143 -12.81 -16.82 -0.92
N TYR A 144 -13.62 -15.75 -0.87
CA TYR A 144 -14.95 -15.69 -1.47
C TYR A 144 -14.89 -15.25 -2.93
N ALA A 145 -13.83 -14.52 -3.31
CA ALA A 145 -13.59 -14.09 -4.69
C ALA A 145 -13.64 -15.25 -5.72
N PHE A 146 -13.27 -16.47 -5.33
CA PHE A 146 -13.36 -17.63 -6.22
C PHE A 146 -14.78 -18.18 -6.34
N ASP A 147 -15.59 -18.07 -5.28
CA ASP A 147 -17.00 -18.45 -5.31
C ASP A 147 -17.77 -17.47 -6.20
N ASP A 148 -17.52 -16.17 -6.02
CA ASP A 148 -18.14 -15.09 -6.80
C ASP A 148 -17.68 -15.08 -8.27
N ALA A 149 -16.44 -15.48 -8.57
CA ALA A 149 -15.96 -15.64 -9.94
C ALA A 149 -16.73 -16.72 -10.74
N ASN A 150 -17.39 -17.66 -10.06
CA ASN A 150 -18.27 -18.64 -10.68
C ASN A 150 -19.69 -18.11 -10.92
N ASP A 151 -19.98 -16.87 -10.51
CA ASP A 151 -21.22 -16.15 -10.79
C ASP A 151 -20.97 -14.98 -11.77
N PRO A 152 -21.23 -15.17 -13.08
CA PRO A 152 -20.96 -14.16 -14.11
C PRO A 152 -21.81 -12.87 -14.00
N GLU A 153 -22.88 -12.85 -13.20
CA GLU A 153 -23.68 -11.63 -13.00
C GLU A 153 -23.01 -10.68 -12.01
N TYR A 154 -22.35 -11.21 -10.98
CA TYR A 154 -21.67 -10.42 -9.95
C TYR A 154 -20.53 -9.56 -10.52
N LEU A 155 -19.83 -10.02 -11.55
CA LEU A 155 -18.70 -9.30 -12.16
C LEU A 155 -19.10 -8.13 -13.09
N LYS A 156 -20.39 -7.90 -13.32
CA LYS A 156 -20.90 -6.84 -14.23
C LYS A 156 -21.30 -5.54 -13.52
N GLU A 157 -21.32 -5.52 -12.19
CA GLU A 157 -21.66 -4.37 -11.35
C GLU A 157 -20.42 -3.59 -10.88
#